data_AF-A0A7C4JN97-F1
#
_entry.id   AF-A0A7C4JN97-F1
#
_cell.length_a   1.000
_cell.length_b   1.000
_cell.length_c   1.000
_cell.angle_alpha   90.00
_cell.angle_beta   90.00
_cell.angle_gamma   90.00
#
_symmetry.space_group_name_H-M   'P 1'
#
loop_
_entity.id
_entity.type
_entity.pdbx_description
1 polymer ?
#
loop_
_entity_poly.entity_id
_entity_poly.type
_entity_poly.pdbx_seq_one_letter_code
_entity_poly.pdbx_strand_id
1 'polypeptide(L)' 'MDESGSNRLSTFLGALLLISLLAFSISFVFLFSARTVSASPDSHAPIYIEGDGDFTPANGVRSGSGTETDPYIIEN' A
#
# COMPACT_ATOMS: atom_id res chain seq x y z
N MET A 1 -21.41 -53.19 5.57
CA MET A 1 -20.30 -52.22 5.54
C MET A 1 -20.53 -51.23 6.67
N ASP A 2 -19.50 -50.95 7.46
CA ASP A 2 -19.57 -50.11 8.66
C ASP A 2 -19.70 -48.61 8.31
N GLU A 3 -20.85 -47.99 8.62
CA GLU A 3 -21.09 -46.55 8.42
C GLU A 3 -20.11 -45.66 9.21
N SER A 4 -19.55 -46.17 10.32
CA SER A 4 -18.54 -45.47 11.13
C SER A 4 -17.28 -45.13 10.33
N GLY A 5 -16.86 -46.02 9.42
CA GLY A 5 -15.68 -45.80 8.57
C GLY A 5 -15.89 -44.68 7.55
N SER A 6 -17.09 -44.58 6.97
CA SER A 6 -17.45 -43.55 6.00
C SER A 6 -17.54 -42.15 6.65
N ASN A 7 -18.14 -42.07 7.85
CA ASN A 7 -18.27 -40.82 8.61
C ASN A 7 -16.93 -40.25 9.07
N ARG A 8 -15.97 -41.12 9.40
CA ARG A 8 -14.60 -40.70 9.75
C ARG A 8 -13.87 -40.13 8.53
N LEU A 9 -13.98 -40.78 7.37
CA LEU A 9 -13.36 -40.34 6.12
C LEU A 9 -13.91 -38.99 5.64
N SER A 10 -15.25 -38.81 5.67
CA SER A 10 -15.87 -37.53 5.31
C SER A 10 -15.48 -36.40 6.26
N THR A 11 -15.34 -36.68 7.54
CA THR A 11 -14.82 -35.72 8.53
C THR A 11 -13.38 -35.32 8.23
N PHE A 12 -12.50 -36.27 7.87
CA PHE A 12 -11.11 -35.96 7.48
C PHE A 12 -11.02 -35.14 6.19
N LEU A 13 -11.82 -35.48 5.18
CA LEU A 13 -11.87 -34.75 3.92
C LEU A 13 -12.41 -33.32 4.11
N GLY A 14 -13.45 -33.16 4.93
CA GLY A 14 -13.99 -31.85 5.29
C GLY A 14 -12.98 -30.99 6.03
N ALA A 15 -12.23 -31.56 6.98
CA ALA A 15 -11.17 -30.86 7.69
C ALA A 15 -10.04 -30.41 6.74
N LEU A 16 -9.61 -31.27 5.81
CA LEU A 16 -8.58 -30.95 4.84
C LEU A 16 -9.00 -29.80 3.92
N LEU A 17 -10.25 -29.80 3.45
CA LEU A 17 -10.82 -28.76 2.60
C LEU A 17 -10.95 -27.42 3.35
N LEU A 18 -11.33 -27.45 4.63
CA LEU A 18 -11.38 -26.24 5.46
C LEU A 18 -9.98 -25.66 5.69
N ILE A 19 -8.97 -26.50 5.94
CA ILE A 19 -7.58 -26.08 6.13
C ILE A 19 -7.03 -25.47 4.83
N SER A 20 -7.29 -26.07 3.66
CA SER A 20 -6.82 -25.53 2.39
C SER A 20 -7.49 -24.19 2.05
N LEU A 21 -8.79 -24.06 2.31
CA LEU A 21 -9.53 -22.82 2.11
C LEU A 21 -9.02 -21.70 3.04
N LEU A 22 -8.69 -22.04 4.29
CA LEU A 22 -8.11 -21.10 5.25
C LEU A 22 -6.69 -20.68 4.85
N ALA A 23 -5.85 -21.62 4.41
CA ALA A 23 -4.50 -21.30 3.92
C ALA A 23 -4.53 -20.42 2.66
N PHE A 24 -5.49 -20.68 1.76
CA PHE A 24 -5.68 -19.90 0.55
C PHE A 24 -6.15 -18.47 0.87
N SER A 25 -7.12 -18.30 1.77
CA SER A 25 -7.61 -16.97 2.15
C SER A 25 -6.54 -16.12 2.83
N ILE A 26 -5.72 -16.72 3.71
CA ILE A 26 -4.57 -16.05 4.32
C ILE A 26 -3.56 -15.60 3.25
N SER A 27 -3.20 -16.50 2.34
CA SER A 27 -2.26 -16.19 1.25
C SER A 27 -2.77 -15.07 0.34
N PHE A 28 -4.09 -15.06 0.07
CA PHE A 28 -4.75 -14.03 -0.72
C PHE A 28 -4.70 -12.66 -0.04
N VAL A 29 -4.93 -12.58 1.28
CA VAL A 29 -4.82 -11.33 2.06
C VAL A 29 -3.39 -10.78 2.02
N PHE A 30 -2.37 -11.64 2.07
CA PHE A 30 -0.97 -11.21 1.98
C PHE A 30 -0.59 -10.67 0.60
N LEU A 31 -1.12 -11.25 -0.48
CA LEU A 31 -0.87 -10.76 -1.84
C LEU A 31 -1.63 -9.47 -2.17
N PHE A 32 -2.81 -9.28 -1.57
CA PHE A 32 -3.69 -8.14 -1.82
C PHE A 32 -3.65 -7.07 -0.74
N SER A 33 -2.66 -7.12 0.16
CA SER A 33 -2.43 -6.08 1.16
C SER A 33 -2.04 -4.79 0.44
N ALA A 34 -3.04 -3.99 0.08
CA ALA A 34 -2.87 -2.71 -0.55
C ALA A 34 -2.10 -1.82 0.42
N ARG A 35 -0.89 -1.42 0.03
CA ARG A 35 -0.15 -0.42 0.80
C ARG A 35 -0.97 0.86 0.76
N THR A 36 -1.61 1.19 1.88
CA THR A 36 -2.19 2.52 2.05
C THR A 36 -1.03 3.50 2.17
N VAL A 37 -0.68 4.15 1.06
CA VAL A 37 0.18 5.32 1.11
C VAL A 37 -0.71 6.45 1.63
N SER A 38 -0.58 6.75 2.92
CA SER A 38 -1.18 7.94 3.48
C SER A 38 -0.30 9.12 3.05
N ALA A 39 -0.76 9.89 2.06
CA ALA A 39 -0.19 11.22 1.86
C ALA A 39 -0.52 12.04 3.11
N SER A 40 0.51 12.55 3.78
CA SER A 40 0.37 13.54 4.84
C SER A 40 0.84 14.87 4.25
N PRO A 41 -0.02 15.57 3.49
CA PRO A 41 0.36 16.85 2.92
C PRO A 41 0.70 17.82 4.05
N ASP A 42 1.88 18.41 3.96
CA ASP A 42 2.30 19.44 4.91
C ASP A 42 1.34 20.62 4.81
N SER A 43 0.71 21.01 5.91
CA SER A 43 -0.17 22.17 5.93
C SER A 43 0.65 23.45 5.81
N HIS A 44 0.28 24.31 4.86
CA HIS A 44 0.93 25.61 4.64
C HIS A 44 -0.12 26.67 4.28
N ALA A 45 0.22 27.94 4.55
CA ALA A 45 -0.55 29.07 4.05
C ALA A 45 -0.45 29.14 2.51
N PRO A 46 -1.32 29.90 1.82
CA PRO A 46 -1.15 30.16 0.40
C PRO A 46 0.26 30.66 0.09
N ILE A 47 0.92 30.02 -0.88
CA ILE A 47 2.26 30.40 -1.34
C ILE A 47 2.11 31.45 -2.45
N TYR A 48 2.80 32.57 -2.30
CA TYR A 48 2.94 33.59 -3.34
C TYR A 48 4.37 33.59 -3.87
N ILE A 49 4.52 33.53 -5.19
CA ILE A 49 5.80 33.53 -5.90
C ILE A 49 5.86 34.80 -6.74
N GLU A 50 6.74 35.72 -6.36
CA GLU A 50 7.04 36.97 -7.07
C GLU A 50 8.16 36.78 -8.09
N GLY A 51 9.14 35.91 -7.79
CA GLY A 51 10.21 35.56 -8.71
C GLY A 51 11.00 34.31 -8.31
N ASP A 52 12.08 34.04 -9.05
CA ASP A 52 12.84 32.79 -8.92
C ASP A 52 13.42 32.54 -7.52
N GLY A 53 13.69 33.62 -6.78
CA GLY A 53 14.18 33.54 -5.40
C GLY A 53 13.18 32.94 -4.41
N ASP A 54 11.90 32.87 -4.78
CA ASP A 54 10.85 32.33 -3.91
C ASP A 54 10.69 30.81 -4.03
N PHE A 55 11.38 30.15 -4.96
CA PHE A 55 11.45 28.69 -5.03
C PHE A 55 12.34 28.14 -3.90
N THR A 56 11.75 28.09 -2.70
CA THR A 56 12.40 27.65 -1.47
C THR A 56 11.73 26.37 -0.93
N PRO A 57 12.37 25.65 0.02
CA PRO A 57 11.73 24.52 0.68
C PRO A 57 10.43 24.85 1.41
N ALA A 58 10.31 26.08 1.94
CA ALA A 58 9.07 26.56 2.55
C ALA A 58 7.93 26.71 1.53
N ASN A 59 8.28 26.89 0.26
CA ASN A 59 7.36 27.04 -0.86
C ASN A 59 7.26 25.75 -1.71
N GLY A 60 7.58 24.60 -1.12
CA GLY A 60 7.35 23.28 -1.73
C GLY A 60 8.50 22.70 -2.53
N VAL A 61 9.66 23.36 -2.62
CA VAL A 61 10.84 22.80 -3.30
C VAL A 61 11.44 21.68 -2.46
N ARG A 62 11.44 20.45 -2.98
CA ARG A 62 12.02 19.27 -2.32
C ARG A 62 13.40 18.91 -2.83
N SER A 63 13.70 19.23 -4.10
CA SER A 63 15.03 19.03 -4.69
C SER A 63 15.23 19.90 -5.95
N GLY A 64 16.45 19.86 -6.49
CA GLY A 64 16.88 20.65 -7.64
C GLY A 64 17.34 22.07 -7.30
N SER A 65 18.12 22.67 -8.20
CA SER A 65 18.69 24.01 -8.06
C SER A 65 18.05 25.08 -8.95
N GLY A 66 17.09 24.70 -9.79
CA GLY A 66 16.38 25.61 -10.68
C GLY A 66 17.08 25.88 -12.01
N THR A 67 18.09 25.09 -12.36
CA THR A 67 18.74 25.17 -13.67
C THR A 67 18.04 24.26 -14.69
N GLU A 68 18.26 24.46 -15.99
CA GLU A 68 17.67 23.61 -17.04
C GLU A 68 18.01 22.13 -16.86
N THR A 69 19.25 21.83 -16.45
CA THR A 69 19.72 20.46 -16.22
C THR A 69 19.39 19.93 -14.82
N ASP A 70 18.94 20.78 -13.90
CA ASP A 70 18.59 20.46 -12.52
C ASP A 70 17.42 21.33 -12.03
N PRO A 71 16.20 21.11 -12.59
CA PRO A 71 15.03 21.96 -12.35
C PRO A 71 14.50 21.77 -10.92
N TYR A 72 13.79 22.77 -10.40
CA TYR A 72 13.10 22.63 -9.11
C TYR A 72 12.06 21.52 -9.17
N ILE A 73 12.10 20.63 -8.18
CA ILE A 73 11.12 19.57 -7.99
C ILE A 73 10.18 19.95 -6.86
N ILE A 74 8.89 20.01 -7.20
CA ILE A 74 7.78 20.26 -6.26
C ILE A 74 6.95 18.98 -6.22
N GLU A 75 6.92 18.32 -5.06
CA GLU A 75 6.22 17.05 -4.84
C GLU A 75 5.54 17.01 -3.46
N ASN A 76 4.60 16.08 -3.27
CA ASN A 76 3.73 15.95 -2.10
C ASN A 76 3.68 14.49 -1.62
#